data_AF-A0A3B9AJY1-F1
#
_entry.id   AF-A0A3B9AJY1-F1
#
_cell.length_a   1.000
_cell.length_b   1.000
_cell.length_c   1.000
_cell.angle_alpha   90.00
_cell.angle_beta   90.00
_cell.angle_gamma   90.00
#
_symmetry.space_group_name_H-M   'P 1'
#
loop_
_entity.id
_entity.type
_entity.pdbx_description
1 polymer ?
#
loop_
_entity_poly.entity_id
_entity_poly.type
_entity_poly.pdbx_seq_one_letter_code
_entity_poly.pdbx_strand_id
1 'polypeptide(L)' 'TCGFFNPYIQNQTLTFPASDVAGDYDLKIFGEDGRLVFRQRYDNNGLATVTAPLLPGLYIVSVSKGGVPLCTQKLIVH' A
#
# COMPACT_ATOMS: atom_id res chain seq x y z
N THR A 1 2.19 -10.78 8.62
CA THR A 1 1.17 -9.70 8.66
C THR A 1 1.81 -8.41 8.19
N CYS A 2 1.15 -7.64 7.32
CA CYS A 2 1.66 -6.33 6.92
C CYS A 2 1.52 -5.35 8.07
N GLY A 3 2.65 -4.89 8.61
CA GLY A 3 2.70 -3.95 9.72
C GLY A 3 2.51 -2.53 9.21
N PHE A 4 1.26 -2.12 9.05
CA PHE A 4 0.93 -0.73 8.74
C PHE A 4 0.72 0.04 10.05
N PHE A 5 1.63 0.96 10.36
CA PHE A 5 1.51 1.84 11.52
C PHE A 5 0.78 3.13 11.11
N ASN A 6 -0.53 3.18 11.38
CA ASN A 6 -1.35 4.38 11.60
C ASN A 6 -1.76 5.28 10.38
N PRO A 7 -3.01 5.84 10.37
CA PRO A 7 -3.81 6.23 9.20
C PRO A 7 -3.57 7.61 8.55
N TYR A 8 -2.57 8.39 8.94
CA TYR A 8 -2.43 9.76 8.42
C TYR A 8 -1.41 9.80 7.27
N ILE A 9 -1.87 9.67 6.03
CA ILE A 9 -1.00 9.70 4.84
C ILE A 9 -0.86 11.14 4.32
N GLN A 10 0.02 11.89 4.97
CA GLN A 10 0.94 12.77 4.25
C GLN A 10 2.36 12.28 4.57
N ASN A 11 3.13 11.93 3.53
CA ASN A 11 4.55 11.56 3.64
C ASN A 11 4.86 10.33 4.52
N GLN A 12 4.07 9.25 4.43
CA GLN A 12 4.40 8.01 5.14
C GLN A 12 5.00 6.92 4.25
N THR A 13 6.05 6.31 4.77
CA THR A 13 6.66 5.08 4.27
C THR A 13 5.86 3.89 4.79
N LEU A 14 5.24 3.12 3.89
CA LEU A 14 4.66 1.82 4.21
C LEU A 14 5.76 0.75 4.16
N THR A 15 6.07 0.17 5.30
CA THR A 15 6.98 -0.99 5.36
C THR A 15 6.19 -2.25 5.07
N PHE A 16 6.49 -2.93 3.95
CA PHE A 16 5.91 -4.24 3.70
C PHE A 16 6.65 -5.30 4.52
N PRO A 17 5.97 -6.38 4.95
CA PRO A 17 6.63 -7.54 5.51
C PRO A 17 7.25 -8.32 4.35
N ALA A 18 8.41 -7.87 3.89
CA ALA A 18 9.22 -8.65 2.97
C ALA A 18 10.30 -9.36 3.78
N SER A 19 10.20 -10.68 3.84
CA SER A 19 11.38 -11.52 4.09
C SER A 19 12.35 -11.33 2.91
N ASP A 20 13.37 -10.51 3.13
CA ASP A 20 14.74 -10.63 2.61
C ASP A 20 15.06 -10.67 1.11
N VAL A 21 14.17 -10.34 0.17
CA VAL A 21 14.62 -10.26 -1.24
C VAL A 21 13.86 -9.22 -2.05
N ALA A 22 14.61 -8.37 -2.74
CA ALA A 22 14.17 -7.57 -3.88
C ALA A 22 13.12 -8.32 -4.72
N GLY A 23 12.10 -7.61 -5.18
CA GLY A 23 11.06 -8.21 -6.00
C GLY A 23 10.03 -7.20 -6.48
N ASP A 24 9.25 -7.62 -7.47
CA ASP A 24 8.23 -6.78 -8.10
C ASP A 24 6.99 -6.64 -7.21
N TYR A 25 7.03 -5.71 -6.26
CA TYR A 25 5.89 -5.36 -5.44
C TYR A 25 4.96 -4.41 -6.20
N ASP A 26 3.65 -4.69 -6.20
CA ASP A 26 2.60 -3.84 -6.77
C ASP A 26 1.66 -3.44 -5.64
N LEU A 27 1.72 -2.17 -5.25
CA LEU A 27 0.86 -1.52 -4.28
C LEU A 27 -0.30 -0.87 -5.01
N LYS A 28 -1.52 -1.16 -4.58
CA LYS A 28 -2.75 -0.55 -5.09
C LYS A 28 -3.55 0.00 -3.92
N ILE A 29 -4.14 1.15 -4.12
CA ILE A 29 -5.12 1.73 -3.20
C ILE A 29 -6.41 1.92 -3.97
N PHE A 30 -7.48 1.40 -3.41
CA PHE A 30 -8.82 1.53 -3.94
C PHE A 30 -9.63 2.44 -3.02
N GLY A 31 -10.44 3.31 -3.60
CA GLY A 31 -11.49 4.01 -2.86
C GLY A 31 -12.55 3.02 -2.35
N GLU A 32 -13.40 3.47 -1.45
CA GLU A 32 -14.54 2.70 -0.95
C GLU A 32 -15.48 2.23 -2.07
N ASP A 33 -15.56 2.99 -3.17
CA ASP A 33 -16.30 2.66 -4.38
C ASP A 33 -15.62 1.56 -5.25
N GLY A 34 -14.48 1.03 -4.80
CA GLY A 34 -13.68 0.04 -5.50
C GLY A 34 -12.83 0.60 -6.65
N ARG A 35 -12.83 1.92 -6.87
CA ARG A 35 -11.99 2.54 -7.91
C ARG A 35 -10.55 2.59 -7.48
N LEU A 36 -9.65 2.22 -8.39
CA LEU A 36 -8.21 2.37 -8.17
C LEU A 36 -7.85 3.86 -8.14
N VAL A 37 -7.43 4.36 -6.96
CA VAL A 37 -7.02 5.75 -6.77
C VAL A 37 -5.50 5.92 -6.80
N PHE A 38 -4.76 4.85 -6.51
CA PHE A 38 -3.31 4.87 -6.55
C PHE A 38 -2.76 3.49 -6.92
N ARG A 39 -1.70 3.48 -7.72
CA ARG A 39 -0.91 2.29 -8.00
C ARG A 39 0.55 2.65 -8.12
N GLN A 40 1.40 1.93 -7.40
CA GLN A 40 2.84 2.08 -7.50
C GLN A 40 3.51 0.72 -7.49
N ARG A 41 4.47 0.54 -8.39
CA ARG A 41 5.36 -0.62 -8.36
C ARG A 41 6.66 -0.24 -7.67
N TYR A 42 7.17 -1.19 -6.90
CA TYR A 42 8.46 -1.10 -6.23
C TYR A 42 9.26 -2.33 -6.58
N ASP A 43 10.50 -2.13 -7.00
CA ASP A 43 11.49 -3.15 -7.36
C ASP A 43 12.57 -3.26 -6.25
N ASN A 44 12.19 -3.04 -5.00
CA ASN A 44 13.11 -2.83 -3.89
C ASN A 44 12.97 -3.86 -2.76
N ASN A 45 13.68 -3.62 -1.66
CA ASN A 45 13.73 -4.50 -0.48
C ASN A 45 12.45 -4.50 0.38
N GLY A 46 11.28 -4.21 -0.19
CA GLY A 46 10.00 -4.24 0.52
C GLY A 46 9.63 -2.96 1.26
N LEU A 47 10.20 -1.81 0.89
CA LEU A 47 9.79 -0.51 1.40
C LEU A 47 8.96 0.22 0.35
N ALA A 48 7.68 0.49 0.63
CA ALA A 48 6.88 1.39 -0.19
C ALA A 48 6.80 2.78 0.44
N THR A 49 6.68 3.80 -0.40
CA THR A 49 6.37 5.16 0.02
C THR A 49 5.10 5.60 -0.69
N VAL A 50 4.01 5.77 0.06
CA VAL A 50 2.77 6.28 -0.53
C VAL A 50 2.82 7.78 -0.56
N THR A 51 2.96 8.33 -1.77
CA THR A 51 2.93 9.76 -2.05
C THR A 51 1.61 10.19 -2.71
N ALA A 52 0.53 9.45 -2.44
CA ALA A 52 -0.79 9.75 -2.98
C ALA A 52 -1.48 10.84 -2.14
N PRO A 53 -1.96 11.95 -2.74
CA PRO A 53 -2.85 12.88 -2.05
C PRO A 53 -4.25 12.25 -1.95
N LEU A 54 -4.47 11.48 -0.89
CA LEU A 54 -5.78 10.88 -0.60
C LEU A 54 -6.65 11.89 0.13
N LEU A 55 -7.90 12.06 -0.32
CA LEU A 55 -8.90 12.83 0.41
C LEU A 55 -9.31 12.06 1.68
N PRO A 56 -9.79 12.74 2.74
CA PRO A 56 -10.39 12.07 3.89
C PRO A 56 -11.48 11.10 3.46
N GLY A 57 -11.45 9.88 3.98
CA GLY A 57 -12.35 8.81 3.57
C GLY A 57 -11.79 7.42 3.82
N LEU A 58 -12.49 6.43 3.26
CA LEU A 58 -12.15 5.02 3.40
C LEU A 58 -11.51 4.46 2.13
N TYR A 59 -10.44 3.70 2.33
CA TYR A 59 -9.69 3.07 1.27
C TYR A 59 -9.33 1.62 1.60
N ILE A 60 -9.03 0.85 0.56
CA ILE A 60 -8.50 -0.50 0.65
C ILE A 60 -7.12 -0.50 0.01
N VAL A 61 -6.10 -0.82 0.79
CA VAL A 61 -4.73 -0.99 0.34
C VAL A 61 -4.50 -2.47 0.05
N SER A 62 -3.97 -2.77 -1.13
CA SER A 62 -3.64 -4.13 -1.56
C SER A 62 -2.18 -4.18 -2.03
N VAL A 63 -1.46 -5.18 -1.57
CA VAL A 63 -0.05 -5.40 -1.92
C VAL A 63 0.07 -6.78 -2.54
N SER A 64 0.80 -6.87 -3.65
CA SER A 64 1.13 -8.14 -4.31
C SER A 64 2.60 -8.17 -4.71
N LYS A 65 3.19 -9.37 -4.83
CA LYS A 65 4.55 -9.59 -5.35
C LYS A 65 4.47 -10.52 -6.56
N GLY A 66 4.92 -10.07 -7.73
CA GLY A 66 4.84 -10.86 -8.96
C GLY A 66 3.42 -11.33 -9.30
N GLY A 67 2.39 -10.55 -8.92
CA GLY A 67 0.97 -10.90 -9.08
C GLY A 67 0.36 -11.74 -7.95
N VAL A 68 1.16 -12.23 -7.00
CA VAL A 68 0.66 -12.97 -5.83
C VAL A 68 0.23 -11.99 -4.74
N PRO A 69 -1.04 -11.99 -4.28
CA PRO A 69 -1.48 -11.12 -3.20
C PRO A 69 -0.78 -11.46 -1.90
N LEU A 70 -0.15 -10.46 -1.28
CA LEU A 70 0.55 -10.61 0.01
C LEU A 70 -0.35 -10.16 1.16
N CYS A 71 -1.00 -9.00 1.00
CA CYS A 71 -1.91 -8.50 2.02
C CYS A 71 -2.89 -7.47 1.46
N THR A 72 -3.99 -7.34 2.18
CA THR A 72 -5.00 -6.31 1.98
C THR A 72 -5.33 -5.70 3.34
N GLN A 73 -5.47 -4.38 3.40
CA GLN A 73 -5.83 -3.67 4.62
C GLN A 73 -6.77 -2.50 4.34
N LYS A 74 -7.66 -2.26 5.28
CA LYS A 74 -8.47 -1.03 5.33
C LYS A 74 -7.59 0.14 5.79
N LEU A 75 -7.61 1.21 5.01
CA LEU A 75 -6.99 2.50 5.32
C LEU A 75 -8.10 3.51 5.55
N ILE A 76 -8.05 4.20 6.68
CA ILE A 76 -8.92 5.35 6.97
C ILE A 76 -8.04 6.58 6.79
N VAL A 77 -8.50 7.61 6.10
CA VAL A 77 -7.83 8.90 6.00
C VAL A 77 -8.74 9.91 6.68
N HIS A 78 -8.21 10.69 7.62
CA HIS A 78 -8.93 11.70 8.39
C HIS A 78 -8.63 13.11 7.89
#